data_AF-A0A975R4Z8-F1
#
_entry.id   AF-A0A975R4Z8-F1
#
_cell.length_a   1.000
_cell.length_b   1.000
_cell.length_c   1.000
_cell.angle_alpha   90.00
_cell.angle_beta   90.00
_cell.angle_gamma   90.00
#
_symmetry.space_group_name_H-M   'P 1'
#
loop_
_entity.id
_entity.type
_entity.pdbx_description
1 polymer ?
#
loop_
_entity_poly.entity_id
_entity_poly.type
_entity_poly.pdbx_seq_one_letter_code
_entity_poly.pdbx_strand_id
1 'polypeptide(L)'
;MRSPVLSAFALVPLAYGLIAAAPPVDGPVDTLPQGRYHCSLPGDAGGKARVPVPALDFTIGNSSSYRTEDGSGVYLLRGKSLQFTRGPLKGKTFERTGENTVTLRNGGSEAGDLRCVRSNAR
;
A
#
# COMPACT_ATOMS: atom_id res chain seq x y z
N MET A 1 24.87 -7.92 66.48
CA MET A 1 23.73 -8.47 65.73
C MET A 1 23.86 -8.02 64.28
N ARG A 2 24.12 -8.95 63.36
CA ARG A 2 24.41 -8.72 61.93
C ARG A 2 23.21 -9.21 61.11
N SER A 3 22.60 -8.34 60.31
CA SER A 3 21.62 -8.73 59.30
C SER A 3 22.20 -8.50 57.91
N PRO A 4 22.28 -9.51 57.02
CA PRO A 4 22.61 -9.30 55.62
C PRO A 4 21.30 -9.13 54.82
N VAL A 5 21.12 -7.97 54.20
CA VAL A 5 20.05 -7.74 53.22
C VAL A 5 20.53 -8.31 51.89
N LEU A 6 20.00 -9.47 51.50
CA LEU A 6 20.23 -10.11 50.20
C LEU A 6 19.55 -9.28 49.11
N SER A 7 20.35 -8.55 48.34
CA SER A 7 19.91 -7.76 47.20
C SER A 7 19.72 -8.68 45.98
N ALA A 8 18.48 -8.97 45.63
CA ALA A 8 18.13 -9.76 44.44
C ALA A 8 18.28 -8.89 43.18
N PHE A 9 19.30 -9.17 42.36
CA PHE A 9 19.47 -8.60 41.03
C PHE A 9 18.47 -9.25 40.06
N ALA A 10 17.44 -8.50 39.67
CA ALA A 10 16.50 -8.92 38.64
C ALA A 10 17.13 -8.75 37.24
N LEU A 11 17.35 -9.85 36.53
CA LEU A 11 17.77 -9.90 35.14
C LEU A 11 16.58 -9.51 34.23
N VAL A 12 16.69 -8.37 33.54
CA VAL A 12 15.73 -7.93 32.52
C VAL A 12 16.17 -8.50 31.16
N PRO A 13 15.34 -9.30 30.47
CA PRO A 13 15.68 -9.81 29.14
C PRO A 13 15.52 -8.70 28.10
N LEU A 14 16.61 -8.37 27.38
CA LEU A 14 16.60 -7.54 26.19
C LEU A 14 15.94 -8.31 25.04
N ALA A 15 14.66 -8.06 24.81
CA ALA A 15 13.95 -8.52 23.63
C ALA A 15 14.42 -7.72 22.40
N TYR A 16 15.31 -8.31 21.59
CA TYR A 16 15.66 -7.78 20.27
C TYR A 16 14.48 -7.98 19.32
N GLY A 17 13.79 -6.88 18.98
CA GLY A 17 12.75 -6.88 17.96
C GLY A 17 13.34 -7.09 16.55
N LEU A 18 12.90 -8.12 15.85
CA LEU A 18 13.21 -8.35 14.44
C LEU A 18 12.60 -7.24 13.60
N ILE A 19 13.44 -6.36 13.03
CA ILE A 19 13.01 -5.38 12.03
C ILE A 19 12.89 -6.12 10.70
N ALA A 20 11.66 -6.40 10.27
CA ALA A 20 11.41 -6.96 8.95
C ALA A 20 11.78 -5.93 7.87
N ALA A 21 12.83 -6.20 7.09
CA ALA A 21 13.16 -5.41 5.90
C ALA A 21 12.18 -5.74 4.77
N ALA A 22 11.61 -4.71 4.13
CA ALA A 22 10.80 -4.90 2.94
C ALA A 22 11.67 -5.44 1.78
N PRO A 23 11.17 -6.39 0.96
CA PRO A 23 11.95 -6.94 -0.15
C PRO A 23 12.31 -5.83 -1.17
N PRO A 24 13.49 -5.91 -1.80
CA PRO A 24 13.85 -4.98 -2.86
C PRO A 24 12.86 -5.11 -4.03
N VAL A 25 12.39 -3.97 -4.51
CA VAL A 25 11.49 -3.88 -5.67
C VAL A 25 12.33 -3.67 -6.93
N ASP A 26 12.63 -4.71 -7.71
CA ASP A 26 13.52 -4.57 -8.88
C ASP A 26 12.81 -4.02 -10.13
N GLY A 27 13.58 -3.38 -11.03
CA GLY A 27 13.10 -2.90 -12.33
C GLY A 27 13.30 -1.39 -12.58
N PRO A 28 13.06 -0.94 -13.83
CA PRO A 28 13.22 0.46 -14.22
C PRO A 28 12.24 1.37 -13.47
N VAL A 29 12.65 2.60 -13.18
CA VAL A 29 11.76 3.63 -12.62
C VAL A 29 10.87 4.16 -13.74
N ASP A 30 9.57 4.26 -13.45
CA ASP A 30 8.56 4.75 -14.40
C ASP A 30 7.48 5.56 -13.68
N THR A 31 6.46 6.01 -14.40
CA THR A 31 5.28 6.71 -13.90
C THR A 31 4.00 6.01 -14.35
N LEU A 32 2.94 6.15 -13.55
CA LEU A 32 1.61 5.75 -14.00
C LEU A 32 1.05 6.79 -14.97
N PRO A 33 0.27 6.35 -15.97
CA PRO A 33 -0.50 7.28 -16.79
C PRO A 33 -1.39 8.20 -15.94
N GLN A 34 -1.41 9.49 -16.27
CA GLN A 34 -2.14 10.50 -15.50
C GLN A 34 -3.64 10.34 -15.60
N GLY A 35 -4.36 10.52 -14.51
CA GLY A 35 -5.81 10.44 -14.48
C GLY A 35 -6.33 9.75 -13.24
N ARG A 36 -7.66 9.64 -13.16
CA ARG A 36 -8.35 9.04 -12.02
C ARG A 36 -8.39 7.52 -12.17
N TYR A 37 -8.02 6.82 -11.11
CA TYR A 37 -8.11 5.39 -10.96
C TYR A 37 -9.26 5.08 -10.01
N HIS A 38 -10.22 4.32 -10.51
CA HIS A 38 -11.36 3.85 -9.72
C HIS A 38 -11.12 2.42 -9.28
N CYS A 39 -11.13 2.23 -7.96
CA CYS A 39 -10.87 0.97 -7.30
C CYS A 39 -12.19 0.27 -6.99
N SER A 40 -12.21 -1.04 -7.21
CA SER A 40 -13.36 -1.86 -6.90
C SER A 40 -12.96 -3.31 -6.74
N LEU A 41 -13.70 -4.02 -5.90
CA LEU A 41 -13.64 -5.47 -5.76
C LEU A 41 -14.44 -6.15 -6.89
N PRO A 42 -14.16 -7.43 -7.19
CA PRO A 42 -15.08 -8.26 -7.93
C PRO A 42 -16.43 -8.28 -7.20
N GLY A 43 -17.52 -8.19 -7.94
CA GLY A 43 -18.84 -8.45 -7.38
C GLY A 43 -19.25 -9.90 -7.57
N ASP A 44 -20.54 -10.17 -7.42
CA ASP A 44 -21.14 -11.49 -7.59
C ASP A 44 -22.04 -11.56 -8.83
N ALA A 45 -22.40 -12.78 -9.22
CA ALA A 45 -23.20 -13.05 -10.41
C ALA A 45 -24.67 -12.61 -10.29
N GLY A 46 -25.17 -12.34 -9.08
CA GLY A 46 -26.54 -11.87 -8.83
C GLY A 46 -26.67 -10.35 -8.74
N GLY A 47 -25.54 -9.63 -8.76
CA GLY A 47 -25.49 -8.20 -8.47
C GLY A 47 -24.60 -7.40 -9.43
N LYS A 48 -23.97 -6.35 -8.90
CA LYS A 48 -23.06 -5.51 -9.67
C LYS A 48 -21.79 -6.30 -9.98
N ALA A 49 -21.35 -6.31 -11.24
CA ALA A 49 -20.12 -7.00 -11.64
C ALA A 49 -18.86 -6.53 -10.88
N ARG A 50 -18.84 -5.27 -10.42
CA ARG A 50 -17.76 -4.65 -9.63
C ARG A 50 -18.36 -3.84 -8.49
N VAL A 51 -17.80 -3.96 -7.29
CA VAL A 51 -18.22 -3.22 -6.10
C VAL A 51 -17.22 -2.09 -5.82
N PRO A 52 -17.59 -0.80 -5.97
CA PRO A 52 -16.68 0.32 -5.76
C PRO A 52 -16.10 0.37 -4.35
N VAL A 53 -14.83 0.77 -4.24
CA VAL A 53 -14.14 1.04 -2.97
C VAL A 53 -13.55 2.46 -3.04
N PRO A 54 -14.39 3.51 -2.93
CA PRO A 54 -13.97 4.90 -3.16
C PRO A 54 -12.85 5.37 -2.23
N ALA A 55 -12.75 4.80 -1.02
CA ALA A 55 -11.68 5.07 -0.06
C ALA A 55 -10.28 4.74 -0.59
N LEU A 56 -10.17 3.96 -1.68
CA LEU A 56 -8.91 3.63 -2.33
C LEU A 56 -8.76 4.28 -3.71
N ASP A 57 -9.75 5.05 -4.17
CA ASP A 57 -9.62 5.81 -5.41
C ASP A 57 -8.49 6.85 -5.31
N PHE A 58 -7.77 7.04 -6.41
CA PHE A 58 -6.73 8.06 -6.47
C PHE A 58 -6.61 8.66 -7.87
N THR A 59 -6.04 9.85 -7.96
CA THR A 59 -5.74 10.52 -9.22
C THR A 59 -4.23 10.73 -9.33
N ILE A 60 -3.64 10.23 -10.41
CA ILE A 60 -2.22 10.40 -10.71
C ILE A 60 -1.99 11.77 -11.36
N GLY A 61 -1.06 12.53 -10.81
CA GLY A 61 -0.62 13.84 -11.29
C GLY A 61 0.76 13.79 -11.97
N ASN A 62 1.44 14.94 -11.98
CA ASN A 62 2.81 15.05 -12.47
C ASN A 62 3.82 14.51 -11.44
N SER A 63 5.05 14.26 -11.88
CA SER A 63 6.20 14.04 -10.98
C SER A 63 5.98 12.96 -9.91
N SER A 64 5.38 11.83 -10.30
CA SER A 64 5.06 10.71 -9.41
C SER A 64 4.23 11.09 -8.17
N SER A 65 3.32 12.06 -8.33
CA SER A 65 2.36 12.48 -7.31
C SER A 65 0.99 11.85 -7.51
N TYR A 66 0.22 11.76 -6.42
CA TYR A 66 -1.18 11.39 -6.47
C TYR A 66 -2.03 12.22 -5.49
N ARG A 67 -3.34 12.18 -5.70
CA ARG A 67 -4.35 12.77 -4.81
C ARG A 67 -5.49 11.77 -4.55
N THR A 68 -6.03 11.82 -3.35
CA THR A 68 -7.29 11.18 -2.92
C THR A 68 -8.21 12.26 -2.34
N GLU A 69 -9.39 11.89 -1.85
CA GLU A 69 -10.27 12.82 -1.13
C GLU A 69 -9.63 13.31 0.18
N ASP A 70 -8.83 12.47 0.85
CA ASP A 70 -8.17 12.79 2.13
C ASP A 70 -6.84 13.56 1.99
N GLY A 71 -6.34 13.79 0.77
CA GLY A 71 -5.14 14.57 0.55
C GLY A 71 -4.26 14.10 -0.59
N SER A 72 -2.94 14.34 -0.46
CA SER A 72 -1.98 14.07 -1.54
C SER A 72 -0.74 13.34 -1.05
N GLY A 73 -0.04 12.72 -1.98
CA GLY A 73 1.21 12.03 -1.68
C GLY A 73 2.05 11.78 -2.91
N VAL A 74 3.04 10.91 -2.73
CA VAL A 74 3.93 10.46 -3.79
C VAL A 74 3.99 8.94 -3.81
N TYR A 75 4.29 8.40 -4.99
CA TYR A 75 4.47 6.98 -5.21
C TYR A 75 5.81 6.73 -5.90
N LEU A 76 6.24 5.48 -5.87
CA LEU A 76 7.34 4.95 -6.65
C LEU A 76 6.80 3.81 -7.51
N LEU A 77 6.95 3.91 -8.82
CA LEU A 77 6.71 2.79 -9.73
C LEU A 77 8.07 2.26 -10.19
N ARG A 78 8.32 0.97 -9.90
CA ARG A 78 9.49 0.24 -10.40
C ARG A 78 9.05 -1.03 -11.10
N GLY A 79 9.35 -1.15 -12.40
CA GLY A 79 8.82 -2.22 -13.24
C GLY A 79 7.30 -2.25 -13.18
N LYS A 80 6.74 -3.30 -12.56
CA LYS A 80 5.29 -3.42 -12.33
C LYS A 80 4.85 -3.04 -10.92
N SER A 81 5.78 -2.84 -9.99
CA SER A 81 5.45 -2.59 -8.59
C SER A 81 5.24 -1.10 -8.33
N LEU A 82 4.01 -0.74 -7.99
CA LEU A 82 3.61 0.59 -7.57
C LEU A 82 3.55 0.63 -6.04
N GLN A 83 4.41 1.40 -5.40
CA GLN A 83 4.41 1.59 -3.96
C GLN A 83 4.10 3.03 -3.60
N PHE A 84 3.14 3.24 -2.72
CA PHE A 84 2.82 4.55 -2.17
C PHE A 84 3.72 4.84 -0.96
N THR A 85 4.58 5.85 -1.07
CA THR A 85 5.64 6.12 -0.08
C THR A 85 5.27 7.26 0.89
N ARG A 86 4.30 8.10 0.53
CA ARG A 86 3.76 9.19 1.37
C ARG A 86 2.27 9.42 1.09
N GLY A 87 1.58 10.09 2.03
CA GLY A 87 0.18 10.49 1.89
C GLY A 87 -0.81 9.42 2.36
N PRO A 88 -2.12 9.59 2.07
CA PRO A 88 -3.20 8.74 2.59
C PRO A 88 -3.06 7.24 2.25
N LEU A 89 -2.47 6.91 1.10
CA LEU A 89 -2.26 5.52 0.66
C LEU A 89 -0.89 4.94 1.08
N LYS A 90 -0.11 5.64 1.92
CA LYS A 90 1.23 5.21 2.32
C LYS A 90 1.26 3.75 2.78
N GLY A 91 2.25 3.00 2.30
CA GLY A 91 2.45 1.60 2.63
C GLY A 91 1.67 0.63 1.75
N LYS A 92 0.69 1.11 0.98
CA LYS A 92 0.01 0.27 -0.02
C LYS A 92 0.92 0.06 -1.23
N THR A 93 0.83 -1.13 -1.79
CA THR A 93 1.59 -1.63 -2.92
C THR A 93 0.61 -2.31 -3.86
N PHE A 94 0.68 -1.91 -5.13
CA PHE A 94 -0.10 -2.46 -6.21
C PHE A 94 0.84 -3.02 -7.27
N GLU A 95 0.35 -3.97 -8.06
CA GLU A 95 1.02 -4.43 -9.26
C GLU A 95 0.30 -3.91 -10.49
N ARG A 96 1.04 -3.35 -11.44
CA ARG A 96 0.56 -2.98 -12.77
C ARG A 96 0.28 -4.24 -13.58
N THR A 97 -0.99 -4.59 -13.69
CA THR A 97 -1.47 -5.76 -14.44
C THR A 97 -1.88 -5.42 -15.87
N GLY A 98 -1.93 -4.12 -16.22
CA GLY A 98 -2.11 -3.63 -17.59
C GLY A 98 -1.72 -2.16 -17.70
N GLU A 99 -1.82 -1.57 -18.90
CA GLU A 99 -1.42 -0.18 -19.11
C GLU A 99 -2.16 0.79 -18.17
N ASN A 100 -3.48 0.58 -18.06
CA ASN A 100 -4.43 1.42 -17.33
C ASN A 100 -5.02 0.71 -16.11
N THR A 101 -4.33 -0.31 -15.59
CA THR A 101 -4.84 -1.16 -14.51
C THR A 101 -3.76 -1.49 -13.50
N VAL A 102 -4.11 -1.37 -12.21
CA VAL A 102 -3.30 -1.85 -11.10
C VAL A 102 -4.14 -2.73 -10.16
N THR A 103 -3.52 -3.71 -9.52
CA THR A 103 -4.16 -4.65 -8.58
C THR A 103 -3.45 -4.58 -7.24
N LEU A 104 -4.20 -4.45 -6.13
CA LEU A 104 -3.64 -4.35 -4.79
C LEU A 104 -2.90 -5.65 -4.43
N ARG A 105 -1.70 -5.54 -3.85
CA ARG A 105 -0.89 -6.70 -3.45
C ARG A 105 -0.70 -6.83 -1.95
N ASN A 106 -0.90 -5.76 -1.20
CA ASN A 106 -0.92 -5.80 0.25
C ASN A 106 -2.08 -4.96 0.79
N GLY A 107 -2.71 -5.41 1.88
CA GLY A 107 -3.83 -4.68 2.47
C GLY A 107 -4.93 -5.57 3.02
N GLY A 108 -4.58 -6.58 3.82
CA GLY A 108 -5.55 -7.47 4.41
C GLY A 108 -6.20 -8.44 3.41
N SER A 109 -7.41 -8.87 3.70
CA SER A 109 -8.16 -9.90 2.97
C SER A 109 -8.59 -9.52 1.56
N GLU A 110 -8.49 -8.25 1.18
CA GLU A 110 -8.87 -7.73 -0.14
C GLU A 110 -7.69 -7.68 -1.14
N ALA A 111 -6.48 -8.04 -0.67
CA ALA A 111 -5.28 -8.08 -1.50
C ALA A 111 -5.39 -9.19 -2.57
N GLY A 112 -5.08 -8.85 -3.82
CA GLY A 112 -5.22 -9.73 -4.98
C GLY A 112 -6.53 -9.52 -5.76
N ASP A 113 -7.63 -9.21 -5.08
CA ASP A 113 -8.94 -9.07 -5.70
C ASP A 113 -9.26 -7.61 -6.09
N LEU A 114 -8.79 -6.66 -5.28
CA LEU A 114 -9.03 -5.25 -5.54
C LEU A 114 -8.25 -4.76 -6.76
N ARG A 115 -8.98 -4.28 -7.77
CA ARG A 115 -8.41 -3.76 -9.02
C ARG A 115 -8.85 -2.31 -9.25
N CYS A 116 -7.87 -1.44 -9.50
CA CYS A 116 -8.09 -0.05 -9.86
C CYS A 116 -7.87 0.15 -11.35
N VAL A 117 -8.83 0.76 -12.03
CA VAL A 117 -8.79 1.00 -13.46
C VAL A 117 -8.82 2.50 -13.70
N ARG A 118 -7.92 2.98 -14.57
CA ARG A 118 -7.90 4.37 -14.98
C ARG A 118 -9.14 4.65 -15.83
N SER A 119 -10.02 5.53 -15.34
CA SER A 119 -11.02 6.15 -16.20
C SER A 119 -10.29 7.23 -17.00
N ASN A 120 -10.09 6.98 -18.28
CA ASN A 120 -9.74 8.07 -19.17
C ASN A 120 -10.91 9.05 -19.16
N ALA A 121 -10.70 10.27 -18.69
CA ALA A 121 -11.52 11.38 -19.13
C ALA A 121 -11.09 11.70 -20.57
N ARG A 122 -11.65 10.96 -21.53
CA ARG A 122 -11.78 11.35 -22.93
C ARG A 122 -13.15 10.90 -23.40
#